data_AF-A0A0B2ZYP1-F1
#
_entry.id   AF-A0A0B2ZYP1-F1
#
_cell.length_a   1.000
_cell.length_b   1.000
_cell.length_c   1.000
_cell.angle_alpha   90.00
_cell.angle_beta   90.00
_cell.angle_gamma   90.00
#
_symmetry.space_group_name_H-M   'P 1'
#
loop_
_entity.id
_entity.type
_entity.pdbx_description
1 polymer ?
#
loop_
_entity_poly.entity_id
_entity_poly.type
_entity_poly.pdbx_seq_one_letter_code
_entity_poly.pdbx_strand_id
1 'polypeptide(L)'
;MNTITLRERLRKKGWEDSDIEQAISVLDDPAKQEKHVVYRKSSQRVLYWMALLVLTACNLLVSLVMVPLFLVLNYLPLYLIIGSIGLIFGLLFNIVIWDIEHLERKHHIFAGFFIPLVSLIDILVIVHFSNSLAALLSLNIPQNPVPIVIVYVGMLVLPYLISFGKQKQLGLFSNL
;
A
#
# COMPACT_ATOMS: atom_id res chain seq x y z
N MET A 1 -15.08 10.31 -37.38
CA MET A 1 -13.84 10.80 -36.76
C MET A 1 -12.70 10.13 -37.50
N ASN A 2 -12.03 10.81 -38.44
CA ASN A 2 -10.95 10.19 -39.23
C ASN A 2 -9.70 10.09 -38.38
N THR A 3 -9.31 8.87 -38.02
CA THR A 3 -8.05 8.60 -37.32
C THR A 3 -6.90 8.74 -38.31
N ILE A 4 -6.28 9.92 -38.33
CA ILE A 4 -5.05 10.17 -39.08
C ILE A 4 -3.99 9.17 -38.61
N THR A 5 -3.45 8.38 -39.55
CA THR A 5 -2.44 7.36 -39.24
C THR A 5 -1.13 8.01 -38.80
N LEU A 6 -0.31 7.31 -38.00
CA LEU A 6 0.98 7.84 -37.55
C LEU A 6 1.85 8.29 -38.73
N ARG A 7 1.82 7.52 -39.82
CA ARG A 7 2.49 7.79 -41.11
C ARG A 7 2.11 9.16 -41.68
N GLU A 8 0.82 9.47 -41.72
CA GLU A 8 0.32 10.76 -42.23
C GLU A 8 0.72 11.94 -41.34
N ARG A 9 0.82 11.75 -40.02
CA ARG A 9 1.28 12.80 -39.10
C ARG A 9 2.75 13.12 -39.29
N LEU A 10 3.59 12.09 -39.49
CA LEU A 10 5.01 12.27 -39.74
C LEU A 10 5.25 12.92 -41.11
N ARG A 11 4.51 12.49 -42.14
CA ARG A 11 4.56 13.11 -43.46
C ARG A 11 4.14 14.57 -43.44
N LYS A 12 3.08 14.93 -42.69
CA LYS A 12 2.67 16.34 -42.48
C LYS A 12 3.72 17.19 -41.76
N LYS A 13 4.62 16.58 -40.99
CA LYS A 13 5.75 17.26 -40.34
C LYS A 13 6.98 17.41 -41.25
N GLY A 14 6.90 16.97 -42.51
CA GLY A 14 7.99 17.07 -43.48
C GLY A 14 9.05 15.98 -43.34
N TRP A 15 8.71 14.84 -42.72
CA TRP A 15 9.62 13.69 -42.68
C TRP A 15 9.67 13.00 -44.03
N GLU A 16 10.85 12.50 -44.40
CA GLU A 16 11.05 11.72 -45.63
C GLU A 16 10.45 10.32 -45.48
N ASP A 17 9.92 9.74 -46.56
CA ASP A 17 9.21 8.45 -46.50
C ASP A 17 10.11 7.29 -46.01
N SER A 18 11.43 7.37 -46.26
CA SER A 18 12.47 6.48 -45.74
C SER A 18 12.58 6.52 -44.22
N ASP A 19 12.64 7.72 -43.65
CA ASP A 19 12.72 7.93 -42.19
C ASP A 19 11.43 7.49 -41.49
N ILE A 20 10.29 7.68 -42.17
CA ILE A 20 8.98 7.23 -41.67
C ILE A 20 8.94 5.70 -41.58
N GLU A 21 9.37 4.98 -42.61
CA GLU A 21 9.46 3.51 -42.60
C GLU A 21 10.44 3.00 -41.54
N GLN A 22 11.59 3.65 -41.38
CA GLN A 22 12.55 3.29 -40.34
C GLN A 22 11.97 3.53 -38.92
N ALA A 23 11.27 4.64 -38.71
CA ALA A 23 10.64 4.93 -37.42
C ALA A 23 9.51 3.94 -37.10
N ILE A 24 8.66 3.62 -38.10
CA ILE A 24 7.58 2.65 -37.94
C ILE A 24 8.14 1.26 -37.67
N SER A 25 9.15 0.79 -38.41
CA SER A 25 9.76 -0.52 -38.17
C SER A 25 10.42 -0.64 -36.80
N VAL A 26 10.98 0.44 -36.24
CA VAL A 26 11.51 0.45 -34.86
C VAL A 26 10.40 0.44 -33.81
N LEU A 27 9.26 1.09 -34.08
CA LEU A 27 8.10 1.14 -33.21
C LEU A 27 7.30 -0.17 -33.21
N ASP A 28 7.14 -0.79 -34.38
CA ASP A 28 6.39 -2.03 -34.59
C ASP A 28 7.24 -3.29 -34.42
N ASP A 29 8.53 -3.16 -34.08
CA ASP A 29 9.38 -4.31 -33.77
C ASP A 29 8.81 -5.07 -32.54
N PRO A 30 8.21 -6.25 -32.74
CA PRO A 30 7.53 -6.99 -31.67
C PRO A 30 8.52 -7.39 -30.57
N ALA A 31 9.80 -7.56 -30.90
CA ALA A 31 10.84 -7.91 -29.92
C ALA A 31 11.15 -6.75 -28.96
N LYS A 32 11.01 -5.49 -29.41
CA LYS A 32 11.16 -4.30 -28.54
C LYS A 32 9.91 -4.05 -27.72
N GLN A 33 8.72 -4.26 -28.30
CA GLN A 33 7.47 -4.12 -27.57
C GLN A 33 7.35 -5.16 -26.45
N GLU A 34 7.69 -6.43 -26.70
CA GLU A 34 7.70 -7.48 -25.68
C GLU A 34 8.67 -7.18 -24.53
N LYS A 35 9.90 -6.73 -24.84
CA LYS A 35 10.88 -6.37 -23.81
C LYS A 35 10.39 -5.22 -22.91
N HIS A 36 9.76 -4.19 -23.48
CA HIS A 36 9.18 -3.09 -22.70
C HIS A 36 8.03 -3.55 -21.81
N VAL A 37 7.17 -4.46 -22.29
CA VAL A 37 6.05 -4.99 -21.50
C VAL A 37 6.54 -5.86 -20.34
N VAL A 38 7.54 -6.73 -20.57
CA VAL A 38 8.12 -7.60 -19.53
C VAL A 38 8.82 -6.77 -18.45
N TYR A 39 9.62 -5.77 -18.84
CA TYR A 39 10.35 -4.92 -17.88
C TYR A 39 9.40 -4.08 -17.01
N ARG A 40 8.31 -3.58 -17.59
CA ARG A 40 7.28 -2.82 -16.89
C ARG A 40 6.60 -3.65 -15.79
N LYS A 41 6.21 -4.90 -16.11
CA LYS A 41 5.56 -5.80 -15.14
C LYS A 41 6.49 -6.17 -13.98
N SER A 42 7.75 -6.49 -14.25
CA SER A 42 8.71 -6.85 -13.20
C SER A 42 9.01 -5.68 -12.25
N SER A 43 9.22 -4.48 -12.80
CA SER A 43 9.50 -3.28 -12.00
C SER A 43 8.35 -2.92 -11.07
N GLN A 44 7.11 -3.06 -11.52
CA GLN A 44 5.92 -2.80 -10.72
C GLN A 44 5.81 -3.76 -9.52
N ARG A 45 6.18 -5.03 -9.69
CA ARG A 45 6.20 -6.00 -8.59
C ARG A 45 7.25 -5.64 -7.53
N VAL A 46 8.44 -5.21 -7.94
CA VAL A 46 9.49 -4.81 -6.98
C VAL A 46 9.05 -3.55 -6.23
N LEU A 47 8.51 -2.55 -6.92
CA LEU A 47 7.97 -1.33 -6.30
C LEU A 47 6.88 -1.65 -5.28
N TYR A 48 5.99 -2.62 -5.57
CA TYR A 48 4.98 -3.09 -4.61
C TYR A 48 5.61 -3.60 -3.31
N TRP A 49 6.52 -4.56 -3.41
CA TRP A 49 7.14 -5.16 -2.22
C TRP A 49 7.95 -4.12 -1.43
N MET A 50 8.62 -3.20 -2.12
CA MET A 50 9.34 -2.10 -1.48
C MET A 50 8.39 -1.13 -0.77
N ALA A 51 7.30 -0.71 -1.41
CA ALA A 51 6.33 0.20 -0.80
C ALA A 51 5.68 -0.43 0.44
N LEU A 52 5.31 -1.72 0.33
CA LEU A 52 4.73 -2.49 1.42
C LEU A 52 5.71 -2.65 2.59
N LEU A 53 6.97 -2.95 2.29
CA LEU A 53 8.05 -3.08 3.29
C LEU A 53 8.32 -1.73 3.97
N VAL A 54 8.40 -0.65 3.21
CA VAL A 54 8.62 0.71 3.75
C VAL A 54 7.46 1.12 4.64
N LEU A 55 6.21 0.93 4.20
CA LEU A 55 5.03 1.21 5.02
C LEU A 55 5.03 0.40 6.32
N THR A 56 5.38 -0.88 6.26
CA THR A 56 5.51 -1.76 7.42
C THR A 56 6.58 -1.25 8.39
N ALA A 57 7.76 -0.88 7.88
CA ALA A 57 8.82 -0.32 8.70
C ALA A 57 8.43 1.03 9.35
N CYS A 58 7.73 1.89 8.60
CA CYS A 58 7.18 3.13 9.13
C CYS A 58 6.13 2.89 10.23
N ASN A 59 5.25 1.90 10.04
CA ASN A 59 4.24 1.51 11.03
C ASN A 59 4.90 1.09 12.34
N LEU A 60 5.88 0.19 12.26
CA LEU A 60 6.67 -0.28 13.40
C LEU A 60 7.39 0.85 14.13
N LEU A 61 7.99 1.79 13.39
CA LEU A 61 8.69 2.93 13.97
C LEU A 61 7.72 3.85 14.73
N VAL A 62 6.56 4.14 14.15
CA VAL A 62 5.52 4.93 14.82
C VAL A 62 5.03 4.22 16.07
N SER A 63 4.80 2.91 16.01
CA SER A 63 4.45 2.09 17.17
C SER A 63 5.48 2.19 18.30
N LEU A 64 6.78 2.26 17.99
CA LEU A 64 7.83 2.45 18.99
C LEU A 64 7.76 3.84 19.64
N VAL A 65 7.51 4.88 18.82
CA VAL A 65 7.33 6.27 19.31
C VAL A 65 6.07 6.42 20.16
N MET A 66 5.06 5.57 19.98
CA MET A 66 3.86 5.57 20.83
C MET A 66 4.11 5.13 22.27
N VAL A 67 5.13 4.31 22.53
CA VAL A 67 5.40 3.77 23.87
C VAL A 67 5.63 4.86 24.93
N PRO A 68 6.50 5.87 24.73
CA PRO A 68 6.63 6.96 25.70
C PRO A 68 5.35 7.79 25.84
N LEU A 69 4.53 7.92 24.79
CA LEU A 69 3.23 8.59 24.87
C LEU A 69 2.26 7.82 25.79
N PHE A 70 2.32 6.47 25.82
CA PHE A 70 1.50 5.64 26.71
C PHE A 70 1.78 5.90 28.20
N LEU A 71 3.00 6.29 28.53
CA LEU A 71 3.41 6.59 29.91
C LEU A 71 2.94 7.96 30.39
N VAL A 72 2.76 8.92 29.47
CA VAL A 72 2.49 10.33 29.81
C VAL A 72 1.02 10.69 29.67
N LEU A 73 0.29 10.07 28.74
CA LEU A 73 -1.09 10.46 28.43
C LEU A 73 -2.15 9.68 29.22
N ASN A 74 -3.24 10.39 29.50
CA ASN A 74 -4.48 9.80 30.02
C ASN A 74 -5.21 8.97 28.94
N TYR A 75 -6.13 8.09 29.37
CA TYR A 75 -6.86 7.15 28.52
C TYR A 75 -7.48 7.79 27.27
N LEU A 76 -8.34 8.81 27.42
CA LEU A 76 -9.11 9.37 26.30
C LEU A 76 -8.23 9.97 25.17
N PRO A 77 -7.32 10.93 25.44
CA PRO A 77 -6.48 11.49 24.39
C PRO A 77 -5.56 10.42 23.77
N LEU A 78 -5.15 9.42 24.56
CA LEU A 78 -4.37 8.31 24.05
C LEU A 78 -5.13 7.50 23.00
N TYR A 79 -6.37 7.09 23.28
CA TYR A 79 -7.21 6.36 22.30
C TYR A 79 -7.48 7.18 21.04
N LEU A 80 -7.68 8.49 21.16
CA LEU A 80 -7.89 9.37 20.01
C LEU A 80 -6.66 9.45 19.10
N ILE A 81 -5.47 9.57 19.69
CA ILE A 81 -4.20 9.60 18.94
C ILE A 81 -3.95 8.25 18.27
N ILE A 82 -4.05 7.15 19.01
CA ILE A 82 -3.87 5.79 18.49
C ILE A 82 -4.85 5.51 17.35
N GLY A 83 -6.14 5.84 17.55
CA GLY A 83 -7.17 5.63 16.55
C GLY A 83 -6.91 6.46 15.28
N SER A 84 -6.49 7.71 15.44
CA SER A 84 -6.16 8.59 14.32
C SER A 84 -4.95 8.10 13.53
N ILE A 85 -3.90 7.65 14.21
CA ILE A 85 -2.70 7.08 13.57
C ILE A 85 -3.05 5.77 12.86
N GLY A 86 -3.75 4.86 13.52
CA GLY A 86 -4.22 3.61 12.92
C GLY A 86 -5.04 3.89 11.65
N LEU A 87 -5.95 4.86 11.70
CA LEU A 87 -6.75 5.27 10.55
C LEU A 87 -5.90 5.84 9.40
N ILE A 88 -4.94 6.70 9.70
CA ILE A 88 -4.02 7.28 8.70
C ILE A 88 -3.22 6.17 8.01
N PHE A 89 -2.62 5.25 8.78
CA PHE A 89 -1.87 4.13 8.20
C PHE A 89 -2.79 3.19 7.42
N GLY A 90 -3.99 2.89 7.93
CA GLY A 90 -4.99 2.11 7.22
C GLY A 90 -5.34 2.73 5.86
N LEU A 91 -5.48 4.05 5.79
CA LEU A 91 -5.71 4.78 4.53
C LEU A 91 -4.50 4.68 3.59
N LEU A 92 -3.27 4.85 4.10
CA LEU A 92 -2.04 4.72 3.32
C LEU A 92 -1.87 3.31 2.73
N PHE A 93 -2.07 2.27 3.55
CA PHE A 93 -2.07 0.89 3.08
C PHE A 93 -3.15 0.66 2.03
N ASN A 94 -4.36 1.16 2.25
CA ASN A 94 -5.45 1.02 1.29
C ASN A 94 -5.13 1.70 -0.05
N ILE A 95 -4.52 2.89 -0.04
CA ILE A 95 -4.08 3.59 -1.27
C ILE A 95 -3.05 2.75 -2.01
N VAL A 96 -2.01 2.28 -1.32
CA VAL A 96 -0.96 1.45 -1.93
C VAL A 96 -1.53 0.17 -2.52
N ILE A 97 -2.47 -0.48 -1.83
CA ILE A 97 -3.15 -1.67 -2.37
C ILE A 97 -3.96 -1.32 -3.61
N TRP A 98 -4.71 -0.22 -3.60
CA TRP A 98 -5.62 0.14 -4.68
C TRP A 98 -4.90 0.62 -5.95
N ASP A 99 -3.80 1.36 -5.80
CA ASP A 99 -2.95 1.74 -6.93
C ASP A 99 -2.34 0.52 -7.62
N ILE A 100 -2.09 -0.54 -6.86
CA ILE A 100 -1.41 -1.75 -7.34
C ILE A 100 -2.41 -2.81 -7.82
N GLU A 101 -3.63 -2.78 -7.31
CA GLU A 101 -4.77 -3.56 -7.81
C GLU A 101 -5.03 -3.37 -9.30
N HIS A 102 -4.82 -2.16 -9.83
CA HIS A 102 -4.94 -1.90 -11.26
C HIS A 102 -3.96 -2.72 -12.12
N LEU A 103 -2.93 -3.32 -11.53
CA LEU A 103 -1.86 -4.00 -12.24
C LEU A 103 -2.01 -5.52 -12.30
N GLU A 104 -2.40 -6.20 -11.22
CA GLU A 104 -2.59 -7.67 -11.22
C GLU A 104 -3.68 -8.15 -10.23
N ARG A 105 -4.85 -8.54 -10.75
CA ARG A 105 -6.04 -9.01 -9.97
C ARG A 105 -5.80 -10.20 -9.02
N LYS A 106 -4.70 -10.96 -9.15
CA LYS A 106 -4.42 -12.12 -8.28
C LYS A 106 -3.87 -11.76 -6.90
N HIS A 107 -3.50 -10.49 -6.67
CA HIS A 107 -2.77 -10.08 -5.45
C HIS A 107 -3.68 -9.62 -4.30
N HIS A 108 -5.00 -9.56 -4.48
CA HIS A 108 -5.96 -9.07 -3.46
C HIS A 108 -5.94 -9.88 -2.16
N ILE A 109 -5.93 -11.20 -2.29
CA ILE A 109 -6.02 -12.09 -1.12
C ILE A 109 -4.76 -11.99 -0.27
N PHE A 110 -3.60 -11.84 -0.91
CA PHE A 110 -2.33 -11.73 -0.22
C PHE A 110 -2.23 -10.42 0.59
N ALA A 111 -2.61 -9.30 -0.02
CA ALA A 111 -2.60 -8.00 0.67
C ALA A 111 -3.58 -7.96 1.86
N GLY A 112 -4.76 -8.58 1.71
CA GLY A 112 -5.75 -8.69 2.78
C GLY A 112 -5.27 -9.50 3.98
N PHE A 113 -4.38 -10.49 3.78
CA PHE A 113 -3.77 -11.26 4.87
C PHE A 113 -2.53 -10.58 5.45
N PHE A 114 -1.77 -9.88 4.61
CA PHE A 114 -0.52 -9.23 5.00
C PHE A 114 -0.73 -8.11 6.03
N ILE A 115 -1.75 -7.25 5.84
CA ILE A 115 -2.01 -6.13 6.76
C ILE A 115 -2.31 -6.60 8.20
N PRO A 116 -3.25 -7.55 8.43
CA PRO A 116 -3.48 -8.09 9.77
C PRO A 116 -2.24 -8.75 10.37
N LEU A 117 -1.44 -9.45 9.55
CA LEU A 117 -0.23 -10.12 10.01
C LEU A 117 0.82 -9.12 10.50
N VAL A 118 1.08 -8.06 9.75
CA VAL A 118 1.98 -6.97 10.16
C VAL A 118 1.49 -6.33 11.46
N SER A 119 0.21 -6.04 11.53
CA SER A 119 -0.39 -5.46 12.74
C SER A 119 -0.20 -6.36 13.96
N LEU A 120 -0.33 -7.68 13.78
CA LEU A 120 -0.07 -8.67 14.85
C LEU A 120 1.38 -8.63 15.33
N ILE A 121 2.34 -8.53 14.42
CA ILE A 121 3.75 -8.40 14.75
C ILE A 121 4.00 -7.11 15.53
N ASP A 122 3.46 -5.98 15.07
CA ASP A 122 3.61 -4.68 15.75
C ASP A 122 3.06 -4.73 17.17
N ILE A 123 1.91 -5.38 17.39
CA ILE A 123 1.33 -5.58 18.72
C ILE A 123 2.29 -6.32 19.64
N LEU A 124 2.86 -7.45 19.17
CA LEU A 124 3.80 -8.24 19.96
C LEU A 124 5.03 -7.41 20.33
N VAL A 125 5.57 -6.65 19.38
CA VAL A 125 6.71 -5.77 19.63
C VAL A 125 6.36 -4.68 20.65
N ILE A 126 5.24 -3.99 20.50
CA ILE A 126 4.79 -2.94 21.42
C ILE A 126 4.62 -3.49 22.84
N VAL A 127 3.94 -4.63 22.99
CA VAL A 127 3.68 -5.23 24.31
C VAL A 127 4.99 -5.63 24.98
N HIS A 128 5.88 -6.33 24.27
CA HIS A 128 7.16 -6.75 24.82
C HIS A 128 8.06 -5.56 25.18
N PHE A 129 8.14 -4.56 24.30
CA PHE A 129 8.96 -3.37 24.52
C PHE A 129 8.41 -2.52 25.67
N SER A 130 7.09 -2.30 25.72
CA SER A 130 6.44 -1.54 26.79
C SER A 130 6.64 -2.20 28.16
N ASN A 131 6.46 -3.53 28.25
CA ASN A 131 6.69 -4.28 29.49
C ASN A 131 8.16 -4.22 29.93
N SER A 132 9.09 -4.35 28.98
CA SER A 132 10.53 -4.26 29.27
C SER A 132 10.91 -2.86 29.78
N LEU A 133 10.36 -1.82 29.15
CA LEU A 133 10.59 -0.43 29.55
C LEU A 133 9.95 -0.12 30.91
N ALA A 134 8.75 -0.65 31.17
CA ALA A 134 8.07 -0.55 32.46
C ALA A 134 8.91 -1.15 33.60
N ALA A 135 9.43 -2.36 33.38
CA ALA A 135 10.26 -3.06 34.33
C ALA A 135 11.58 -2.32 34.58
N LEU A 136 12.21 -1.79 33.52
CA LEU A 136 13.43 -1.00 33.62
C LEU A 136 13.24 0.28 34.43
N LEU A 137 12.10 0.96 34.25
CA LEU A 137 11.78 2.22 34.92
C LEU A 137 11.07 2.02 36.28
N SER A 138 10.80 0.77 36.68
CA SER A 138 9.99 0.45 37.87
C SER A 138 8.63 1.16 37.89
N LEU A 139 8.04 1.39 36.71
CA LEU A 139 6.74 2.03 36.58
C LEU A 139 5.62 1.00 36.66
N ASN A 140 4.64 1.24 37.52
CA ASN A 140 3.41 0.46 37.53
C ASN A 140 2.50 0.98 36.41
N ILE A 141 2.48 0.30 35.26
CA ILE A 141 1.63 0.69 34.13
C ILE A 141 0.20 0.20 34.41
N PRO A 142 -0.77 1.10 34.63
CA PRO A 142 -2.15 0.72 34.92
C PRO A 142 -2.93 0.32 33.66
N GLN A 143 -2.40 0.63 32.48
CA GLN A 143 -3.10 0.46 31.22
C GLN A 143 -2.99 -0.98 30.73
N ASN A 144 -4.14 -1.61 30.49
CA ASN A 144 -4.20 -2.87 29.77
C ASN A 144 -3.86 -2.62 28.29
N PRO A 145 -2.88 -3.31 27.70
CA PRO A 145 -2.52 -3.12 26.29
C PRO A 145 -3.59 -3.61 25.32
N VAL A 146 -4.49 -4.52 25.73
CA VAL A 146 -5.45 -5.17 24.83
C VAL A 146 -6.45 -4.19 24.18
N PRO A 147 -7.12 -3.26 24.91
CA PRO A 147 -8.03 -2.31 24.29
C PRO A 147 -7.33 -1.34 23.31
N ILE A 148 -6.11 -0.92 23.62
CA ILE A 148 -5.28 -0.07 22.75
C ILE A 148 -5.06 -0.76 21.41
N VAL A 149 -4.67 -2.03 21.47
CA VAL A 149 -4.45 -2.89 20.31
C VAL A 149 -5.72 -3.03 19.47
N ILE A 150 -6.87 -3.29 20.11
CA ILE A 150 -8.15 -3.43 19.42
C ILE A 150 -8.52 -2.14 18.68
N VAL A 151 -8.36 -0.98 19.32
CA VAL A 151 -8.64 0.32 18.70
C VAL A 151 -7.71 0.56 17.52
N TYR A 152 -6.41 0.30 17.69
CA TYR A 152 -5.42 0.48 16.63
C TYR A 152 -5.72 -0.40 15.41
N VAL A 153 -5.84 -1.72 15.61
CA VAL A 153 -6.12 -2.68 14.54
C VAL A 153 -7.46 -2.38 13.88
N GLY A 154 -8.49 -2.08 14.69
CA GLY A 154 -9.81 -1.73 14.18
C GLY A 154 -9.75 -0.55 13.24
N MET A 155 -9.09 0.55 13.64
CA MET A 155 -8.95 1.74 12.82
C MET A 155 -8.04 1.53 11.60
N LEU A 156 -7.02 0.69 11.72
CA LEU A 156 -6.10 0.36 10.62
C LEU A 156 -6.76 -0.52 9.55
N VAL A 157 -7.58 -1.48 9.96
CA VAL A 157 -8.29 -2.39 9.05
C VAL A 157 -9.54 -1.74 8.45
N LEU A 158 -10.14 -0.76 9.12
CA LEU A 158 -11.40 -0.11 8.72
C LEU A 158 -11.41 0.42 7.27
N PRO A 159 -10.42 1.22 6.80
CA PRO A 159 -10.40 1.72 5.42
C PRO A 159 -10.42 0.60 4.37
N TYR A 160 -9.70 -0.49 4.64
CA TYR A 160 -9.65 -1.66 3.76
C TYR A 160 -10.99 -2.40 3.71
N LEU A 161 -11.68 -2.58 4.84
CA LEU A 161 -13.01 -3.18 4.86
C LEU A 161 -14.03 -2.36 4.06
N ILE A 162 -13.97 -1.03 4.16
CA ILE A 162 -14.85 -0.12 3.43
C ILE A 162 -14.59 -0.20 1.93
N SER A 163 -13.32 -0.19 1.49
CA SER A 163 -12.97 -0.28 0.07
C SER A 163 -13.37 -1.63 -0.52
N PHE A 164 -13.12 -2.72 0.20
CA PHE A 164 -13.51 -4.07 -0.20
C PHE A 164 -15.04 -4.21 -0.35
N GLY A 165 -15.82 -3.67 0.60
CA GLY A 165 -17.28 -3.67 0.53
C GLY A 165 -17.83 -2.94 -0.69
N LYS A 166 -17.24 -1.79 -1.07
CA LYS A 166 -17.64 -1.02 -2.26
C LYS A 166 -17.38 -1.79 -3.56
N GLN A 167 -16.26 -2.50 -3.68
CA GLN A 167 -15.96 -3.27 -4.89
C GLN A 167 -16.94 -4.42 -5.12
N LYS A 168 -17.36 -5.10 -4.04
CA LYS A 168 -18.35 -6.18 -4.12
C LYS A 168 -19.70 -5.68 -4.66
N GLN A 169 -20.13 -4.48 -4.26
CA GLN A 169 -21.37 -3.87 -4.77
C GLN A 169 -21.30 -3.46 -6.24
N LEU A 170 -20.11 -3.08 -6.74
CA LEU A 170 -19.91 -2.65 -8.13
C LEU A 170 -19.84 -3.81 -9.15
N GLY A 171 -20.05 -5.06 -8.73
CA GLY A 171 -20.08 -6.21 -9.64
C GLY A 171 -18.73 -6.59 -10.24
N LEU A 172 -17.62 -5.99 -9.79
CA LEU A 172 -16.26 -6.30 -10.26
C LEU A 172 -15.83 -7.75 -9.96
N PHE A 173 -16.57 -8.45 -9.10
CA PHE A 173 -16.36 -9.85 -8.72
C PHE A 173 -17.23 -10.86 -9.48
N SER A 174 -18.10 -10.46 -10.43
CA SER A 174 -18.99 -11.42 -11.13
C SER A 174 -18.28 -12.28 -12.20
N ASN A 175 -16.98 -12.09 -12.41
CA ASN A 175 -16.17 -12.83 -13.40
C ASN A 175 -14.98 -13.57 -12.76
N LEU A 176 -15.04 -13.82 -11.45
CA LEU A 176 -14.19 -14.81 -10.77
C LEU A 176 -14.91 -16.16 -10.74
#